data_AF-A0A9E6JYN3-F1
#
_entry.id   AF-A0A9E6JYN3-F1
#
_cell.length_a   1.000
_cell.length_b   1.000
_cell.length_c   1.000
_cell.angle_alpha   90.00
_cell.angle_beta   90.00
_cell.angle_gamma   90.00
#
_symmetry.space_group_name_H-M   'P 1'
#
loop_
_entity.id
_entity.type
_entity.pdbx_description
1 polymer ?
#
loop_
_entity_poly.entity_id
_entity_poly.type
_entity_poly.pdbx_seq_one_letter_code
_entity_poly.pdbx_strand_id
1 'polypeptide(L)'
;QLDAQLTAMIKAELAREKQGAALKAKLAGLAKSSGGSLDAIVAKDPSLRKITSNEIRWRDGFIDGYGVDPRLVEAMAGMKLNAISQPVQSGGGYALVVLTGRQLQPGIDLAAEKRQVFPQLMKVKQEQFLSEYLQSYRRNSKIEDFR
;
A
#
# COMPACT_ATOMS: atom_id res chain seq x y z
N GLN A 1 0.03 1.02 36.30
CA GLN A 1 0.09 2.17 35.37
C GLN A 1 0.34 1.72 33.92
N LEU A 2 1.22 0.73 33.69
CA LEU A 2 1.48 0.15 32.36
C LEU A 2 0.22 -0.41 31.65
N ASP A 3 -0.64 -1.11 32.40
CA ASP A 3 -1.85 -1.73 31.83
C ASP A 3 -2.89 -0.72 31.33
N ALA A 4 -3.01 0.44 31.99
CA ALA A 4 -3.92 1.50 31.56
C ALA A 4 -3.44 2.17 30.27
N GLN A 5 -2.13 2.38 30.12
CA GLN A 5 -1.52 2.88 28.89
C GLN A 5 -1.65 1.87 27.74
N LEU A 6 -1.37 0.59 28.00
CA LEU A 6 -1.52 -0.47 27.00
C LEU A 6 -2.98 -0.60 26.51
N THR A 7 -3.94 -0.56 27.44
CA THR A 7 -5.36 -0.62 27.11
C THR A 7 -5.80 0.60 26.30
N ALA A 8 -5.29 1.80 26.60
CA ALA A 8 -5.57 3.01 25.82
C ALA A 8 -5.00 2.91 24.40
N MET A 9 -3.77 2.41 24.24
CA MET A 9 -3.16 2.16 22.93
C MET A 9 -3.95 1.14 22.11
N ILE A 10 -4.34 0.02 22.71
CA ILE A 10 -5.15 -1.02 22.04
C ILE A 10 -6.51 -0.45 21.60
N LYS A 11 -7.18 0.33 22.47
CA LYS A 11 -8.46 0.97 22.12
C LYS A 11 -8.32 1.96 20.96
N ALA A 12 -7.25 2.76 20.95
CA ALA A 12 -6.97 3.70 19.86
C ALA A 12 -6.74 2.96 18.53
N GLU A 13 -5.98 1.87 18.56
CA GLU A 13 -5.71 1.07 17.36
C GLU A 13 -6.98 0.37 16.85
N LEU A 14 -7.78 -0.21 17.75
CA LEU A 14 -9.08 -0.82 17.41
C LEU A 14 -10.08 0.21 16.84
N ALA A 15 -10.11 1.42 17.38
CA ALA A 15 -10.96 2.49 16.87
C ALA A 15 -10.53 2.87 15.45
N ARG A 16 -9.22 3.01 15.20
CA ARG A 16 -8.65 3.29 13.89
C ARG A 16 -8.95 2.17 12.89
N GLU A 17 -8.83 0.92 13.31
CA GLU A 17 -9.14 -0.25 12.48
C GLU A 17 -10.62 -0.30 12.10
N LYS A 18 -11.54 -0.11 13.06
CA LYS A 18 -12.99 -0.07 12.81
C LYS A 18 -13.39 1.08 11.89
N GLN A 19 -12.83 2.27 12.10
CA GLN A 19 -13.05 3.42 11.23
C GLN A 19 -12.54 3.11 9.81
N GLY A 20 -11.37 2.48 9.70
CA GLY A 20 -10.83 2.03 8.42
C GLY A 20 -11.73 1.02 7.71
N ALA A 21 -12.23 0.02 8.43
CA ALA A 21 -13.16 -0.97 7.88
C ALA A 21 -14.47 -0.33 7.40
N ALA A 22 -15.01 0.63 8.15
CA ALA A 22 -16.21 1.37 7.76
C ALA A 22 -15.99 2.22 6.50
N LEU A 23 -14.85 2.93 6.41
CA LEU A 23 -14.48 3.71 5.22
C LEU A 23 -14.28 2.81 3.99
N LYS A 24 -13.61 1.67 4.16
CA LYS A 24 -13.44 0.66 3.12
C LYS A 24 -14.79 0.15 2.61
N ALA A 25 -15.70 -0.20 3.51
CA ALA A 25 -17.03 -0.69 3.15
C ALA A 25 -17.86 0.38 2.44
N LYS A 26 -17.83 1.63 2.92
CA LYS A 26 -18.51 2.78 2.30
C LYS A 26 -17.99 3.02 0.88
N LEU A 27 -16.67 3.07 0.69
CA LEU A 27 -16.06 3.25 -0.63
C LEU A 27 -16.35 2.08 -1.57
N ALA A 28 -16.32 0.84 -1.08
CA ALA A 28 -16.69 -0.33 -1.88
C ALA A 28 -18.17 -0.28 -2.33
N GLY A 29 -19.08 0.16 -1.44
CA GLY A 29 -20.48 0.37 -1.79
C GLY A 29 -20.67 1.47 -2.84
N LEU A 30 -19.97 2.60 -2.67
CA LEU A 30 -19.99 3.71 -3.62
C LEU A 30 -19.45 3.29 -5.00
N ALA A 31 -18.33 2.57 -5.06
CA ALA A 31 -17.75 2.05 -6.30
C ALA A 31 -18.70 1.12 -7.07
N LYS A 32 -19.45 0.26 -6.36
CA LYS A 32 -20.46 -0.61 -6.99
C LYS A 32 -21.68 0.17 -7.50
N SER A 33 -22.14 1.16 -6.74
CA SER A 33 -23.36 1.92 -7.06
C SER A 33 -23.21 2.98 -8.17
N SER A 34 -21.97 3.29 -8.57
CA SER A 34 -21.62 4.39 -9.48
C SER A 34 -21.24 3.91 -10.89
N GLY A 35 -21.38 2.61 -11.17
CA GLY A 35 -21.06 2.04 -12.48
C GLY A 35 -19.58 2.13 -12.85
N GLY A 36 -18.69 2.39 -11.88
CA GLY A 36 -17.24 2.47 -12.10
C GLY A 36 -16.69 3.86 -12.49
N SER A 37 -17.51 4.92 -12.46
CA SER A 37 -17.04 6.29 -12.72
C SER A 37 -16.67 7.01 -11.42
N LEU A 38 -15.43 7.54 -11.35
CA LEU A 38 -15.00 8.37 -10.21
C LEU A 38 -15.81 9.67 -10.08
N ASP A 39 -16.26 10.24 -11.20
CA ASP A 39 -17.08 11.46 -11.19
C ASP A 39 -18.44 11.23 -10.52
N ALA A 40 -19.06 10.09 -10.79
CA ALA A 40 -20.32 9.70 -10.16
C ALA A 40 -20.16 9.41 -8.66
N ILE A 41 -18.97 9.00 -8.20
CA ILE A 41 -18.69 8.78 -6.78
C ILE A 41 -18.54 10.11 -6.05
N VAL A 42 -17.77 11.05 -6.62
CA VAL A 42 -17.54 12.37 -6.04
C VAL A 42 -18.82 13.20 -6.01
N ALA A 43 -19.69 13.06 -7.03
CA ALA A 43 -21.00 13.70 -7.03
C ALA A 43 -21.94 13.19 -5.91
N LYS A 44 -21.76 11.94 -5.46
CA LYS A 44 -22.55 11.34 -4.36
C LYS A 44 -22.05 11.72 -2.98
N ASP A 45 -20.76 12.06 -2.85
CA ASP A 45 -20.15 12.41 -1.57
C ASP A 45 -19.19 13.59 -1.72
N PRO A 46 -19.64 14.83 -1.36
CA PRO A 46 -18.84 16.04 -1.46
C PRO A 46 -17.60 16.05 -0.56
N SER A 47 -17.51 15.13 0.41
CA SER A 47 -16.32 15.00 1.27
C SER A 47 -15.13 14.34 0.55
N LEU A 48 -15.37 13.73 -0.62
CA LEU A 48 -14.34 13.08 -1.41
C LEU A 48 -13.67 14.07 -2.37
N ARG A 49 -12.34 14.10 -2.34
CA ARG A 49 -11.53 14.91 -3.26
C ARG A 49 -11.09 14.08 -4.46
N LYS A 50 -11.49 14.49 -5.67
CA LYS A 50 -10.94 13.94 -6.92
C LYS A 50 -9.60 14.59 -7.22
N ILE A 51 -8.60 13.77 -7.56
CA ILE A 51 -7.29 14.23 -8.02
C ILE A 51 -6.97 13.47 -9.30
N THR A 52 -6.54 14.21 -10.31
CA THR A 52 -6.06 13.65 -11.58
C THR A 52 -4.58 14.00 -11.68
N SER A 53 -3.74 13.00 -11.92
CA SER A 53 -2.30 13.18 -12.06
C SER A 53 -1.80 12.40 -13.27
N ASN A 54 -0.97 13.06 -14.06
CA ASN A 54 -0.28 12.44 -15.20
C ASN A 54 1.16 12.03 -14.83
N GLU A 55 1.70 12.58 -13.74
CA GLU A 55 3.05 12.31 -13.26
C GLU A 55 3.02 11.52 -11.96
N ILE A 56 3.22 10.21 -12.09
CA ILE A 56 3.31 9.28 -10.98
C ILE A 56 4.70 8.65 -11.01
N ARG A 57 5.48 8.91 -9.97
CA ARG A 57 6.83 8.37 -9.83
C ARG A 57 6.81 7.11 -8.99
N TRP A 58 7.16 6.00 -9.63
CA TRP A 58 7.19 4.67 -9.03
C TRP A 58 8.26 4.51 -7.95
N ARG A 59 9.39 5.20 -8.08
CA ARG A 59 10.57 4.99 -7.21
C ARG A 59 10.36 5.53 -5.79
N ASP A 60 9.73 6.69 -5.67
CA ASP A 60 9.52 7.41 -4.41
C ASP A 60 8.04 7.49 -4.01
N GLY A 61 7.13 6.93 -4.81
CA GLY A 61 5.70 6.92 -4.51
C GLY A 61 5.04 8.28 -4.63
N PHE A 62 5.68 9.23 -5.33
CA PHE A 62 5.16 10.58 -5.49
C PHE A 62 4.06 10.63 -6.56
N ILE A 63 2.95 11.26 -6.23
CA ILE A 63 1.79 11.51 -7.08
C ILE A 63 1.52 13.01 -7.07
N ASP A 64 1.63 13.65 -8.23
CA ASP A 64 1.37 15.09 -8.33
C ASP A 64 -0.06 15.46 -7.87
N GLY A 65 -0.19 16.56 -7.13
CA GLY A 65 -1.44 17.02 -6.51
C GLY A 65 -1.95 16.20 -5.31
N TYR A 66 -1.37 15.03 -5.04
CA TYR A 66 -1.75 14.16 -3.92
C TYR A 66 -0.68 14.08 -2.82
N GLY A 67 0.59 13.92 -3.20
CA GLY A 67 1.72 13.73 -2.30
C GLY A 67 2.39 12.36 -2.45
N VAL A 68 3.06 11.89 -1.40
CA VAL A 68 3.81 10.62 -1.40
C VAL A 68 3.00 9.51 -0.74
N ASP A 69 2.63 8.49 -1.51
CA ASP A 69 1.99 7.27 -0.98
C ASP A 69 2.42 6.03 -1.80
N PRO A 70 3.45 5.31 -1.32
CA PRO A 70 3.96 4.12 -2.00
C PRO A 70 2.91 3.00 -2.15
N ARG A 71 2.01 2.84 -1.17
CA ARG A 71 0.99 1.78 -1.19
C ARG A 71 -0.02 2.03 -2.31
N LEU A 72 -0.39 3.29 -2.50
CA LEU A 72 -1.29 3.69 -3.57
C LEU A 72 -0.65 3.44 -4.93
N VAL A 73 0.63 3.79 -5.07
CA VAL A 73 1.41 3.55 -6.30
C VAL A 73 1.54 2.04 -6.58
N GLU A 74 1.91 1.23 -5.60
CA GLU A 74 1.97 -0.23 -5.73
C GLU A 74 0.63 -0.84 -6.17
N ALA A 75 -0.49 -0.37 -5.60
CA ALA A 75 -1.80 -0.85 -6.01
C ALA A 75 -2.10 -0.54 -7.48
N MET A 76 -1.68 0.64 -7.99
CA MET A 76 -1.80 0.99 -9.41
C MET A 76 -0.99 0.07 -10.34
N ALA A 77 0.09 -0.55 -9.86
CA ALA A 77 1.01 -1.35 -10.70
C ALA A 77 0.32 -2.60 -11.27
N GLY A 78 -0.55 -3.22 -10.47
CA GLY A 78 -1.30 -4.40 -10.85
C GLY A 78 -2.62 -4.13 -11.58
N MET A 79 -3.01 -2.86 -11.73
CA MET A 79 -4.32 -2.50 -12.27
C MET A 79 -4.41 -2.59 -13.79
N LYS A 80 -5.60 -2.97 -14.28
CA LYS A 80 -5.99 -2.84 -15.67
C LYS A 80 -6.30 -1.38 -16.00
N LEU A 81 -6.03 -0.98 -17.25
CA LEU A 81 -6.39 0.34 -17.76
C LEU A 81 -7.91 0.54 -17.70
N ASN A 82 -8.32 1.77 -17.36
CA ASN A 82 -9.70 2.25 -17.22
C ASN A 82 -10.57 1.46 -16.23
N ALA A 83 -9.98 0.61 -15.40
CA ALA A 83 -10.68 -0.09 -14.33
C ALA A 83 -10.58 0.68 -13.02
N ILE A 84 -11.69 0.73 -12.28
CA ILE A 84 -11.70 1.24 -10.91
C ILE A 84 -11.10 0.22 -9.94
N SER A 85 -10.25 0.68 -9.02
CA SER A 85 -9.63 -0.17 -8.01
C SER A 85 -10.66 -0.61 -6.96
N GLN A 86 -10.32 -1.68 -6.23
CA GLN A 86 -10.89 -1.85 -4.88
C GLN A 86 -10.36 -0.72 -3.97
N PRO A 87 -11.03 -0.40 -2.84
CA PRO A 87 -10.52 0.59 -1.91
C PRO A 87 -9.11 0.21 -1.43
N VAL A 88 -8.14 1.06 -1.76
CA VAL A 88 -6.73 0.88 -1.42
C VAL A 88 -6.44 1.62 -0.13
N GLN A 89 -5.73 0.98 0.79
CA GLN A 89 -5.30 1.64 2.01
C GLN A 89 -4.19 2.65 1.69
N SER A 90 -4.37 3.86 2.19
CA SER A 90 -3.48 5.00 2.02
C SER A 90 -3.01 5.49 3.38
N GLY A 91 -1.91 6.27 3.43
CA GLY A 91 -1.43 6.94 4.64
C GLY A 91 -2.51 7.73 5.41
N GLY A 92 -3.50 8.28 4.70
CA GLY A 92 -4.60 9.06 5.26
C GLY A 92 -5.94 8.34 5.40
N GLY A 93 -6.04 7.05 5.05
CA GLY A 93 -7.31 6.31 5.07
C GLY A 93 -7.44 5.35 3.89
N TYR A 94 -8.46 5.56 3.05
CA TYR A 94 -8.71 4.73 1.87
C TYR A 94 -8.96 5.58 0.64
N ALA A 95 -8.48 5.11 -0.50
CA ALA A 95 -8.62 5.77 -1.79
C ALA A 95 -9.15 4.80 -2.85
N LEU A 96 -9.84 5.34 -3.85
CA LEU A 96 -10.18 4.66 -5.08
C LEU A 96 -9.36 5.26 -6.21
N VAL A 97 -8.87 4.41 -7.11
CA VAL A 97 -8.01 4.83 -8.21
C VAL A 97 -8.58 4.31 -9.52
N VAL A 98 -8.35 5.07 -10.60
CA VAL A 98 -8.54 4.61 -11.98
C VAL A 98 -7.25 4.89 -12.72
N LEU A 99 -6.68 3.86 -13.34
CA LEU A 99 -5.48 4.00 -14.15
C LEU A 99 -5.88 4.27 -15.60
N THR A 100 -5.68 5.49 -16.10
CA THR A 100 -6.06 5.88 -17.47
C THR A 100 -4.98 5.54 -18.51
N GLY A 101 -3.72 5.49 -18.10
CA GLY A 101 -2.59 5.21 -19.00
C GLY A 101 -1.38 4.70 -18.25
N ARG A 102 -0.53 3.95 -18.96
CA ARG A 102 0.79 3.54 -18.48
C ARG A 102 1.76 3.59 -19.65
N GLN A 103 2.87 4.31 -19.45
CA GLN A 103 3.92 4.40 -20.44
C GLN A 103 5.27 4.16 -19.76
N LEU A 104 6.08 3.31 -20.38
CA LEU A 104 7.49 3.18 -20.01
C LEU A 104 8.24 4.35 -20.64
N GLN A 105 9.20 4.95 -19.92
CA GLN A 105 10.03 5.98 -20.53
C GLN A 105 10.76 5.39 -21.76
N PRO A 106 10.77 6.10 -22.90
CA PRO A 106 11.46 5.64 -24.09
C PRO A 106 12.95 5.50 -23.81
N GLY A 107 13.56 4.40 -24.28
CA GLY A 107 15.00 4.15 -24.13
C GLY A 107 15.41 3.34 -22.90
N ILE A 108 14.48 2.89 -22.06
CA ILE A 108 14.80 1.95 -20.96
C ILE A 108 15.05 0.55 -21.53
N ASP A 109 16.29 0.05 -21.39
CA ASP A 109 16.60 -1.37 -21.56
C ASP A 109 16.30 -2.13 -20.26
N LEU A 110 15.15 -2.81 -20.23
CA LEU A 110 14.72 -3.64 -19.12
C LEU A 110 15.73 -4.73 -18.75
N ALA A 111 16.47 -5.27 -19.73
CA ALA A 111 17.46 -6.30 -19.48
C ALA A 111 18.68 -5.73 -18.76
N ALA A 112 19.12 -4.51 -19.15
CA ALA A 112 20.21 -3.81 -18.47
C ALA A 112 19.82 -3.44 -17.04
N GLU A 113 18.63 -2.88 -16.82
CA GLU A 113 18.14 -2.51 -15.48
C GLU A 113 18.06 -3.74 -14.56
N LYS A 114 17.54 -4.86 -15.08
CA LYS A 114 17.47 -6.11 -14.32
C LYS A 114 18.84 -6.59 -13.85
N ARG A 115 19.88 -6.48 -14.70
CA ARG A 115 21.26 -6.88 -14.33
C ARG A 115 21.83 -5.99 -13.22
N GLN A 116 21.41 -4.73 -13.13
CA GLN A 116 21.86 -3.82 -12.07
C GLN A 116 21.18 -4.10 -10.73
N VAL A 117 19.88 -4.37 -10.75
CA VAL A 117 19.08 -4.55 -9.52
C VAL A 117 19.22 -5.98 -8.95
N PHE A 118 19.47 -6.97 -9.79
CA PHE A 118 19.50 -8.38 -9.39
C PHE A 118 20.52 -8.70 -8.27
N PRO A 119 21.78 -8.23 -8.31
CA PRO A 119 22.75 -8.50 -7.23
C PRO A 119 22.32 -7.89 -5.89
N GLN A 120 21.71 -6.70 -5.91
CA GLN A 120 21.23 -6.02 -4.70
C GLN A 120 20.07 -6.79 -4.07
N LEU A 121 19.10 -7.21 -4.90
CA LEU A 121 17.99 -8.05 -4.43
C LEU A 121 18.48 -9.39 -3.87
N MET A 122 19.49 -10.00 -4.49
CA MET A 122 20.04 -11.27 -4.02
C MET A 122 20.66 -11.12 -2.63
N LYS A 123 21.41 -10.04 -2.39
CA LYS A 123 22.00 -9.74 -1.07
C LYS A 123 20.92 -9.57 0.00
N VAL A 124 19.90 -8.75 -0.25
CA VAL A 124 18.80 -8.52 0.70
C VAL A 124 18.06 -9.83 1.01
N LYS A 125 17.85 -10.69 0.01
CA LYS A 125 17.19 -11.98 0.19
C LYS A 125 18.01 -12.97 1.00
N GLN A 126 19.32 -13.00 0.81
CA GLN A 126 20.22 -13.83 1.62
C GLN A 126 20.22 -13.41 3.09
N GLU A 127 20.27 -12.10 3.37
CA GLU A 127 20.20 -11.55 4.72
C GLU A 127 18.85 -11.88 5.40
N GLN A 128 17.74 -11.70 4.66
CA GLN A 128 16.41 -12.06 5.14
C GLN A 128 16.31 -13.55 5.47
N PHE A 129 16.76 -14.42 4.56
CA PHE A 129 16.74 -15.87 4.76
C PHE A 129 17.55 -16.29 5.99
N LEU A 130 18.77 -15.77 6.16
CA LEU A 130 19.61 -16.11 7.31
C LEU A 130 18.96 -15.66 8.63
N SER A 131 18.36 -14.47 8.66
CA SER A 131 17.63 -13.95 9.82
C SER A 131 16.45 -14.85 10.19
N GLU A 132 15.61 -15.18 9.21
CA GLU A 132 14.44 -16.05 9.42
C GLU A 132 14.86 -17.46 9.87
N TYR A 133 15.89 -18.03 9.24
CA TYR A 133 16.48 -19.31 9.62
C TYR A 133 16.95 -19.30 11.08
N LEU A 134 17.78 -18.33 11.48
CA LEU A 134 18.27 -18.23 12.86
C LEU A 134 17.14 -17.98 13.86
N GLN A 135 16.15 -17.15 13.52
CA GLN A 135 14.98 -16.93 14.37
C GLN A 135 14.14 -18.20 14.56
N SER A 136 13.96 -18.99 13.50
CA SER A 136 13.27 -20.29 13.60
C SER A 136 14.06 -21.28 14.47
N TYR A 137 15.39 -21.32 14.30
CA TYR A 137 16.26 -22.20 15.07
C TYR A 137 16.22 -21.83 16.56
N ARG A 138 16.31 -20.55 16.92
CA ARG A 138 16.18 -20.10 18.32
C ARG A 138 14.82 -20.44 18.93
N ARG A 139 13.72 -20.27 18.19
CA ARG A 139 12.37 -20.60 18.68
C ARG A 139 12.19 -22.10 18.94
N ASN A 140 12.85 -22.93 18.14
CA ASN A 140 12.73 -24.39 18.22
C ASN A 140 13.82 -25.03 19.10
N SER A 141 14.80 -24.27 19.55
CA SER A 141 15.87 -24.77 20.42
C SER A 141 15.52 -24.55 21.88
N LYS A 142 15.73 -25.56 22.71
CA LYS A 142 15.69 -25.42 24.16
C LYS A 142 16.97 -24.73 24.61
N ILE A 143 16.93 -23.41 24.75
CA ILE A 143 18.06 -22.61 25.22
C ILE A 143 18.01 -22.60 26.75
N GLU A 144 18.93 -23.32 27.39
CA GLU A 144 19.16 -23.24 28.83
C GLU A 144 20.23 -22.17 29.08
N ASP A 145 19.84 -21.06 29.72
CA ASP A 145 20.72 -19.95 30.08
C ASP A 145 21.36 -20.26 31.45
N PHE A 146 22.63 -20.69 31.46
CA PHE A 146 23.39 -20.94 32.68
C PHE A 146 24.00 -19.64 33.20
N ARG A 147 23.15 -18.75 33.71
CA ARG A 147 23.57 -17.57 34.48
C ARG A 147 23.49 -17.80 35.98
#